data_AF-A0AAV4SBW6-F1
#
_entry.id   AF-A0AAV4SBW6-F1
#
_cell.length_a   1.000
_cell.length_b   1.000
_cell.length_c   1.000
_cell.angle_alpha   90.00
_cell.angle_beta   90.00
_cell.angle_gamma   90.00
#
_symmetry.space_group_name_H-M   'P 1'
#
loop_
_entity.id
_entity.type
_entity.pdbx_description
1 polymer ?
#
loop_
_entity_poly.entity_id
_entity_poly.type
_entity_poly.pdbx_seq_one_letter_code
_entity_poly.pdbx_strand_id
1 'polypeptide(L)'
;MSAPSSMEDDASRVQNHLPDDDIECDDLVLPFSGLFPEGDENMKHLAQEVIDIYHQLRRLCLELRRRRDNVSVDSGISSTTPEEMQAQQVRVGMFSNLLQDFRTLIEDLLAQGPDTPCLACQSVAEDTENLKRLQTELQEKTDCLKEKNEEISKLGTKDTELAALREERDHLRQDVDSSAWAKDEIVKKAWTMRDQAVARKNTVEIELAKTRIELMHINSQLMEAIQQKVELSQQLDQWQ
;
A
#
# COMPACT_ATOMS: atom_id res chain seq x y z
N MET A 1 -75.93 32.52 52.63
CA MET A 1 -76.93 33.03 51.68
C MET A 1 -77.41 31.84 50.88
N SER A 2 -78.72 31.58 51.00
CA SER A 2 -79.59 30.65 50.28
C SER A 2 -79.12 29.20 50.05
N ALA A 3 -79.58 28.33 50.94
CA ALA A 3 -79.97 26.93 50.68
C ALA A 3 -81.40 26.91 50.04
N PRO A 4 -82.14 25.78 49.85
CA PRO A 4 -81.86 24.37 50.21
C PRO A 4 -82.35 23.33 49.11
N SER A 5 -82.06 22.01 49.20
CA SER A 5 -82.93 20.89 49.71
C SER A 5 -84.10 20.52 48.77
N SER A 6 -84.58 19.30 48.54
CA SER A 6 -84.35 17.92 49.04
C SER A 6 -85.34 16.96 48.32
N MET A 7 -85.25 15.67 48.66
CA MET A 7 -86.24 14.58 48.61
C MET A 7 -86.23 13.69 47.34
N GLU A 8 -85.74 12.44 47.42
CA GLU A 8 -86.28 11.23 48.10
C GLU A 8 -87.55 10.73 47.38
N ASP A 9 -87.42 9.66 46.59
CA ASP A 9 -87.71 8.24 46.93
C ASP A 9 -89.22 7.90 46.88
N ASP A 10 -89.60 6.92 46.04
CA ASP A 10 -90.14 5.61 46.47
C ASP A 10 -90.89 4.90 45.32
N ALA A 11 -90.84 3.58 45.38
CA ALA A 11 -91.26 2.54 44.47
C ALA A 11 -92.78 2.42 44.24
N SER A 12 -93.18 1.74 43.15
CA SER A 12 -93.92 0.45 43.24
C SER A 12 -94.43 -0.08 41.87
N ARG A 13 -93.93 -1.27 41.55
CA ARG A 13 -94.51 -2.41 40.80
C ARG A 13 -96.04 -2.49 40.69
N VAL A 14 -96.60 -2.66 39.48
CA VAL A 14 -97.74 -3.56 39.13
C VAL A 14 -97.63 -4.04 37.67
N GLN A 15 -98.10 -5.27 37.46
CA GLN A 15 -97.97 -6.23 36.36
C GLN A 15 -99.10 -6.13 35.29
N ASN A 16 -98.96 -6.94 34.22
CA ASN A 16 -99.94 -7.36 33.16
C ASN A 16 -99.86 -6.52 31.86
N HIS A 17 -99.91 -7.02 30.63
CA HIS A 17 -100.30 -8.30 30.03
C HIS A 17 -99.82 -8.34 28.55
N LEU A 18 -99.37 -9.49 28.04
CA LEU A 18 -99.12 -9.83 26.60
C LEU A 18 -100.45 -10.08 25.84
N PRO A 19 -100.53 -9.96 24.48
CA PRO A 19 -99.99 -10.95 23.49
C PRO A 19 -99.25 -10.32 22.27
N ASP A 20 -98.23 -10.96 21.68
CA ASP A 20 -98.24 -11.93 20.57
C ASP A 20 -98.95 -11.48 19.29
N ASP A 21 -98.18 -11.20 18.24
CA ASP A 21 -98.58 -11.35 16.83
C ASP A 21 -97.32 -11.68 15.99
N ASP A 22 -97.29 -12.93 15.51
CA ASP A 22 -96.39 -13.47 14.52
C ASP A 22 -96.65 -12.82 13.14
N ILE A 23 -95.61 -12.34 12.47
CA ILE A 23 -95.64 -12.13 11.01
C ILE A 23 -94.45 -12.88 10.40
N GLU A 24 -94.76 -14.12 10.06
CA GLU A 24 -94.09 -14.95 9.06
C GLU A 24 -94.13 -14.21 7.71
N CYS A 25 -92.97 -14.01 7.06
CA CYS A 25 -92.92 -13.57 5.67
C CYS A 25 -92.15 -14.60 4.86
N ASP A 26 -92.94 -15.28 4.04
CA ASP A 26 -92.65 -16.44 3.22
C ASP A 26 -91.45 -16.32 2.28
N ASP A 27 -90.83 -17.49 2.15
CA ASP A 27 -89.83 -17.92 1.19
C ASP A 27 -90.37 -17.78 -0.26
N LEU A 28 -89.85 -16.80 -1.01
CA LEU A 28 -90.04 -16.72 -2.46
C LEU A 28 -88.71 -17.01 -3.16
N VAL A 29 -88.47 -18.30 -3.36
CA VAL A 29 -87.54 -18.82 -4.36
C VAL A 29 -88.01 -18.37 -5.74
N LEU A 30 -87.30 -17.40 -6.33
CA LEU A 30 -87.34 -17.14 -7.77
C LEU A 30 -85.99 -17.51 -8.40
N PRO A 31 -85.95 -18.49 -9.32
CA PRO A 31 -84.78 -18.78 -10.12
C PRO A 31 -84.75 -17.82 -11.31
N PHE A 32 -84.04 -16.69 -11.18
CA PHE A 32 -83.79 -15.76 -12.28
C PHE A 32 -82.34 -15.87 -12.75
N SER A 33 -82.14 -16.70 -13.77
CA SER A 33 -80.90 -16.92 -14.50
C SER A 33 -80.27 -15.63 -15.05
N GLY A 34 -78.95 -15.50 -14.89
CA GLY A 34 -78.04 -15.35 -16.03
C GLY A 34 -78.19 -14.14 -16.96
N LEU A 35 -78.12 -12.91 -16.44
CA LEU A 35 -78.08 -11.70 -17.27
C LEU A 35 -77.19 -10.57 -16.71
N PHE A 36 -75.94 -10.83 -16.31
CA PHE A 36 -74.91 -9.79 -16.17
C PHE A 36 -73.50 -10.36 -16.41
N PRO A 37 -72.93 -10.29 -17.63
CA PRO A 37 -71.57 -10.75 -17.89
C PRO A 37 -70.50 -9.89 -17.21
N GLU A 38 -70.81 -8.62 -16.92
CA GLU A 38 -69.85 -7.67 -16.35
C GLU A 38 -69.65 -7.84 -14.83
N GLY A 39 -70.66 -8.33 -14.10
CA GLY A 39 -70.57 -8.54 -12.65
C GLY A 39 -69.64 -9.70 -12.27
N ASP A 40 -69.60 -10.76 -13.09
CA ASP A 40 -68.78 -11.94 -12.83
C ASP A 40 -67.29 -11.68 -13.14
N GLU A 41 -66.99 -10.93 -14.20
CA GLU A 41 -65.61 -10.50 -14.53
C GLU A 41 -65.07 -9.46 -13.53
N ASN A 42 -65.90 -8.50 -13.09
CA ASN A 42 -65.50 -7.54 -12.06
C ASN A 42 -65.27 -8.22 -10.70
N MET A 43 -66.07 -9.24 -10.35
CA MET A 43 -65.89 -10.01 -9.12
C MET A 43 -64.63 -10.88 -9.17
N LYS A 44 -64.28 -11.43 -10.34
CA LYS A 44 -63.00 -12.12 -10.57
C LYS A 44 -61.82 -11.16 -10.48
N HIS A 45 -61.93 -9.96 -11.05
CA HIS A 45 -60.89 -8.93 -10.97
C HIS A 45 -60.65 -8.47 -9.53
N LEU A 46 -61.73 -8.22 -8.77
CA LEU A 46 -61.65 -7.87 -7.35
C LEU A 46 -61.03 -9.01 -6.52
N ALA A 47 -61.41 -10.26 -6.79
CA ALA A 47 -60.80 -11.41 -6.13
C ALA A 47 -59.29 -11.49 -6.43
N GLN A 48 -58.87 -11.22 -7.67
CA GLN A 48 -57.46 -11.19 -8.06
C GLN A 48 -56.69 -10.08 -7.33
N GLU A 49 -57.24 -8.86 -7.28
CA GLU A 49 -56.63 -7.75 -6.54
C GLU A 49 -56.45 -8.08 -5.05
N VAL A 50 -57.45 -8.70 -4.43
CA VAL A 50 -57.40 -9.12 -3.02
C VAL A 50 -56.28 -10.14 -2.79
N ILE A 51 -56.07 -11.08 -3.72
CA ILE A 51 -54.99 -12.06 -3.67
C ILE A 51 -53.63 -11.41 -3.90
N ASP A 52 -53.54 -10.44 -4.80
CA ASP A 52 -52.30 -9.72 -5.05
C ASP A 52 -51.89 -8.90 -3.82
N ILE A 53 -52.86 -8.24 -3.17
CA ILE A 53 -52.66 -7.55 -1.89
C ILE A 53 -52.24 -8.53 -0.80
N TYR A 54 -52.85 -9.72 -0.73
CA TYR A 54 -52.44 -10.77 0.21
C TYR A 54 -50.99 -11.18 0.01
N HIS A 55 -50.58 -11.44 -1.25
CA HIS A 55 -49.21 -11.82 -1.57
C HIS A 55 -48.22 -10.68 -1.27
N GLN A 56 -48.57 -9.44 -1.59
CA GLN A 56 -47.74 -8.26 -1.25
C GLN A 56 -47.56 -8.14 0.26
N LEU A 57 -48.64 -8.25 1.04
CA LEU A 57 -48.59 -8.18 2.49
C LEU A 57 -47.78 -9.35 3.08
N ARG A 58 -47.92 -10.56 2.53
CA ARG A 58 -47.12 -11.73 2.93
C ARG A 58 -45.63 -11.54 2.62
N ARG A 59 -45.27 -10.96 1.47
CA ARG A 59 -43.88 -10.59 1.14
C ARG A 59 -43.33 -9.56 2.14
N LEU A 60 -44.11 -8.55 2.49
CA LEU A 60 -43.72 -7.55 3.50
C LEU A 60 -43.51 -8.20 4.87
N CYS A 61 -44.41 -9.08 5.32
CA CYS A 61 -44.23 -9.83 6.57
C CYS A 61 -42.94 -10.67 6.55
N LEU A 62 -42.62 -11.32 5.42
CA LEU A 62 -41.38 -12.10 5.28
C LEU A 62 -40.13 -11.22 5.31
N GLU A 63 -40.17 -10.05 4.69
CA GLU A 63 -39.05 -9.10 4.70
C GLU A 63 -38.82 -8.51 6.11
N LEU A 64 -39.89 -8.16 6.82
CA LEU A 64 -39.80 -7.71 8.22
C LEU A 64 -39.29 -8.84 9.13
N ARG A 65 -39.74 -10.08 8.92
CA ARG A 65 -39.26 -11.25 9.65
C ARG A 65 -37.78 -11.53 9.37
N ARG A 66 -37.32 -11.43 8.12
CA ARG A 66 -35.89 -11.51 7.77
C ARG A 66 -35.07 -10.42 8.44
N ARG A 67 -35.55 -9.17 8.45
CA ARG A 67 -34.87 -8.07 9.15
C ARG A 67 -34.76 -8.33 10.65
N ARG A 68 -35.81 -8.88 11.27
CA ARG A 68 -35.81 -9.29 12.68
C ARG A 68 -34.86 -10.47 12.93
N ASP A 69 -34.89 -11.48 12.07
CA ASP A 69 -34.11 -12.71 12.25
C ASP A 69 -32.61 -12.48 11.94
N ASN A 70 -32.26 -11.51 11.08
CA ASN A 70 -30.87 -11.08 10.85
C ASN A 70 -30.23 -10.38 12.09
N VAL A 71 -31.03 -9.96 13.07
CA VAL A 71 -30.56 -9.46 14.38
C VAL A 71 -30.18 -10.62 15.31
N SER A 72 -30.71 -11.82 15.08
CA SER A 72 -30.33 -13.03 15.80
C SER A 72 -29.26 -13.79 15.02
N VAL A 73 -28.01 -13.45 15.27
CA VAL A 73 -26.85 -14.25 14.83
C VAL A 73 -26.86 -15.58 15.58
N ASP A 74 -27.74 -16.50 15.16
CA ASP A 74 -27.68 -17.97 15.27
C ASP A 74 -29.11 -18.52 15.11
N SER A 75 -29.48 -18.96 13.90
CA SER A 75 -30.39 -20.11 13.71
C SER A 75 -30.63 -20.39 12.23
N GLY A 76 -30.59 -21.68 11.93
CA GLY A 76 -30.66 -22.25 10.60
C GLY A 76 -31.85 -21.81 9.75
N ILE A 77 -31.54 -21.67 8.47
CA ILE A 77 -32.39 -21.48 7.32
C ILE A 77 -33.67 -22.32 7.44
N SER A 78 -34.81 -21.67 7.61
CA SER A 78 -36.10 -22.20 7.18
C SER A 78 -36.70 -21.23 6.18
N SER A 79 -36.23 -21.38 4.93
CA SER A 79 -36.83 -20.79 3.75
C SER A 79 -38.18 -21.48 3.50
N THR A 80 -39.25 -20.94 4.09
CA THR A 80 -40.59 -21.27 3.63
C THR A 80 -40.84 -20.49 2.34
N THR A 81 -40.69 -21.19 1.22
CA THR A 81 -41.08 -20.72 -0.10
C THR A 81 -42.54 -20.25 -0.08
N PRO A 82 -42.89 -19.10 -0.67
CA PRO A 82 -44.29 -18.68 -0.76
C PRO A 82 -45.00 -19.61 -1.75
N GLU A 83 -45.80 -20.56 -1.25
CA GLU A 83 -46.77 -21.28 -2.09
C GLU A 83 -47.73 -20.26 -2.70
N GLU A 84 -47.86 -20.29 -4.03
CA GLU A 84 -48.78 -19.47 -4.82
C GLU A 84 -50.22 -19.95 -4.60
N MET A 85 -51.03 -19.11 -3.94
CA MET A 85 -52.43 -19.41 -3.67
C MET A 85 -53.34 -18.94 -4.80
N GLN A 86 -54.21 -19.83 -5.27
CA GLN A 86 -55.26 -19.51 -6.24
C GLN A 86 -56.50 -18.90 -5.55
N ALA A 87 -57.27 -18.09 -6.29
CA ALA A 87 -58.44 -17.35 -5.80
C ALA A 87 -59.50 -18.16 -5.07
N GLN A 88 -59.60 -19.43 -5.43
CA GLN A 88 -60.60 -20.36 -4.91
C GLN A 88 -60.25 -20.91 -3.51
N GLN A 89 -59.05 -20.63 -2.98
CA GLN A 89 -58.57 -21.17 -1.70
C GLN A 89 -58.60 -20.15 -0.55
N VAL A 90 -59.08 -18.93 -0.79
CA VAL A 90 -59.13 -17.87 0.22
C VAL A 90 -60.25 -18.18 1.22
N ARG A 91 -59.86 -18.57 2.46
CA ARG A 91 -60.81 -18.78 3.56
C ARG A 91 -60.99 -17.51 4.38
N VAL A 92 -62.17 -17.34 4.97
CA VAL A 92 -62.44 -16.28 5.95
C VAL A 92 -61.43 -16.41 7.11
N GLY A 93 -60.75 -15.31 7.43
CA GLY A 93 -59.76 -15.24 8.51
C GLY A 93 -58.28 -15.23 8.09
N MET A 94 -57.95 -15.58 6.83
CA MET A 94 -56.54 -15.58 6.38
C MET A 94 -55.91 -14.19 6.37
N PHE A 95 -56.65 -13.18 5.92
CA PHE A 95 -56.23 -11.78 6.00
C PHE A 95 -56.15 -11.28 7.44
N SER A 96 -57.08 -11.70 8.30
CA SER A 96 -57.05 -11.32 9.71
C SER A 96 -55.80 -11.85 10.40
N ASN A 97 -55.41 -13.09 10.12
CA ASN A 97 -54.18 -13.68 10.66
C ASN A 97 -52.95 -12.98 10.08
N LEU A 98 -52.92 -12.71 8.78
CA LEU A 98 -51.80 -12.02 8.15
C LEU A 98 -51.63 -10.58 8.66
N LEU A 99 -52.74 -9.86 8.86
CA LEU A 99 -52.74 -8.52 9.45
C LEU A 99 -52.34 -8.55 10.92
N GLN A 100 -52.77 -9.56 11.67
CA GLN A 100 -52.34 -9.76 13.05
C GLN A 100 -50.84 -10.05 13.13
N ASP A 101 -50.31 -10.89 12.24
CA ASP A 101 -48.87 -11.18 12.12
C ASP A 101 -48.08 -9.94 11.68
N PHE A 102 -48.62 -9.14 10.77
CA PHE A 102 -48.00 -7.89 10.35
C PHE A 102 -47.98 -6.87 11.50
N ARG A 103 -49.08 -6.77 12.23
CA ARG A 103 -49.22 -5.90 13.40
C ARG A 103 -48.26 -6.28 14.50
N THR A 104 -48.13 -7.57 14.84
CA THR A 104 -47.16 -8.02 15.85
C THR A 104 -45.73 -7.76 15.40
N LEU A 105 -45.38 -7.98 14.12
CA LEU A 105 -44.05 -7.66 13.60
C LEU A 105 -43.74 -6.16 13.66
N ILE A 106 -44.72 -5.28 13.43
CA ILE A 106 -44.55 -3.83 13.56
C ILE A 106 -44.43 -3.44 15.04
N GLU A 107 -45.29 -3.96 15.90
CA GLU A 107 -45.24 -3.71 17.34
C GLU A 107 -43.90 -4.17 17.93
N ASP A 108 -43.36 -5.32 17.50
CA ASP A 108 -42.03 -5.81 17.88
C ASP A 108 -40.90 -4.88 17.43
N LEU A 109 -40.97 -4.34 16.21
CA LEU A 109 -39.98 -3.39 15.69
C LEU A 109 -40.02 -2.03 16.40
N LEU A 110 -41.21 -1.58 16.78
CA LEU A 110 -41.39 -0.34 17.54
C LEU A 110 -41.01 -0.53 19.02
N ALA A 111 -41.26 -1.71 19.60
CA ALA A 111 -40.90 -2.07 20.97
C ALA A 111 -39.39 -2.21 21.18
N GLN A 112 -38.62 -2.53 20.13
CA GLN A 112 -37.16 -2.57 20.16
C GLN A 112 -36.50 -1.20 20.39
N GLY A 113 -37.28 -0.11 20.47
CA GLY A 113 -36.82 1.21 20.86
C GLY A 113 -35.85 1.85 19.85
N PRO A 114 -35.62 3.18 19.95
CA PRO A 114 -34.66 3.89 19.12
C PRO A 114 -33.20 3.51 19.39
N ASP A 115 -32.94 2.74 20.45
CA ASP A 115 -31.60 2.41 20.95
C ASP A 115 -31.04 1.09 20.39
N THR A 116 -31.84 0.31 19.65
CA THR A 116 -31.31 -0.85 18.90
C THR A 116 -30.71 -0.34 17.59
N PRO A 117 -29.37 -0.30 17.45
CA PRO A 117 -28.76 0.24 16.26
C PRO A 117 -29.16 -0.63 15.06
N CYS A 118 -29.63 0.03 14.01
CA CYS A 118 -29.76 -0.63 12.71
C CYS A 118 -28.43 -1.32 12.37
N LEU A 119 -28.44 -2.63 12.10
CA LEU A 119 -27.24 -3.41 11.78
C LEU A 119 -26.42 -2.80 10.64
N ALA A 120 -27.11 -2.24 9.63
CA ALA A 120 -26.46 -1.54 8.53
C ALA A 120 -25.81 -0.21 8.96
N CYS A 121 -26.36 0.47 9.98
CA CYS A 121 -25.73 1.66 10.56
C CYS A 121 -24.53 1.30 11.44
N GLN A 122 -24.57 0.15 12.14
CA GLN A 122 -23.45 -0.34 12.94
C GLN A 122 -22.27 -0.77 12.07
N SER A 123 -22.53 -1.50 10.97
CA SER A 123 -21.49 -1.86 10.01
C SER A 123 -20.86 -0.62 9.36
N VAL A 124 -21.68 0.38 9.01
CA VAL A 124 -21.16 1.66 8.49
C VAL A 124 -20.32 2.40 9.52
N ALA A 125 -20.70 2.39 10.80
CA ALA A 125 -19.89 3.00 11.85
C ALA A 125 -18.52 2.31 11.99
N GLU A 126 -18.50 0.98 12.02
CA GLU A 126 -17.27 0.17 12.05
C GLU A 126 -16.41 0.40 10.80
N ASP A 127 -17.02 0.43 9.61
CA ASP A 127 -16.31 0.72 8.36
C ASP A 127 -15.73 2.14 8.35
N THR A 128 -16.44 3.13 8.90
CA THR A 128 -15.91 4.50 9.02
C THR A 128 -14.76 4.60 10.01
N GLU A 129 -14.77 3.81 11.08
CA GLU A 129 -13.66 3.75 12.03
C GLU A 129 -12.44 3.05 11.43
N ASN A 130 -12.67 1.94 10.72
CA ASN A 130 -11.63 1.22 9.97
C ASN A 130 -11.02 2.10 8.87
N LEU A 131 -11.83 2.85 8.12
CA LEU A 131 -11.35 3.80 7.13
C LEU A 131 -10.48 4.89 7.75
N LYS A 132 -10.88 5.46 8.90
CA LYS A 132 -10.07 6.45 9.62
C LYS A 132 -8.74 5.86 10.07
N ARG A 133 -8.74 4.64 10.62
CA ARG A 133 -7.53 3.94 11.04
C ARG A 133 -6.58 3.68 9.85
N LEU A 134 -7.11 3.18 8.74
CA LEU A 134 -6.33 2.97 7.53
C LEU A 134 -5.79 4.30 6.98
N GLN A 135 -6.57 5.38 7.07
CA GLN A 135 -6.12 6.71 6.65
C GLN A 135 -4.98 7.23 7.52
N THR A 136 -5.03 7.05 8.84
CA THR A 136 -3.92 7.41 9.74
C THR A 136 -2.67 6.56 9.48
N GLU A 137 -2.82 5.25 9.31
CA GLU A 137 -1.69 4.36 9.01
C GLU A 137 -1.03 4.72 7.66
N LEU A 138 -1.83 5.05 6.64
CA LEU A 138 -1.32 5.44 5.34
C LEU A 138 -0.58 6.78 5.40
N GLN A 139 -1.08 7.72 6.21
CA GLN A 139 -0.40 9.00 6.46
C GLN A 139 0.94 8.79 7.16
N GLU A 140 0.98 7.99 8.23
CA GLU A 140 2.22 7.64 8.95
C GLU A 140 3.24 6.95 8.05
N LYS A 141 2.79 6.00 7.21
CA LYS A 141 3.65 5.34 6.22
C LYS A 141 4.18 6.32 5.19
N THR A 142 3.35 7.26 4.76
CA THR A 142 3.76 8.31 3.82
C THR A 142 4.83 9.21 4.42
N ASP A 143 4.69 9.60 5.69
CA ASP A 143 5.67 10.46 6.37
C ASP A 143 6.98 9.71 6.67
N CYS A 144 6.90 8.44 7.07
CA CYS A 144 8.06 7.56 7.20
C CYS A 144 8.81 7.38 5.86
N LEU A 145 8.07 7.22 4.75
CA LEU A 145 8.67 7.14 3.41
C LEU A 145 9.37 8.44 3.02
N LYS A 146 8.81 9.61 3.36
CA LYS A 146 9.47 10.90 3.12
C LYS A 146 10.79 11.00 3.89
N GLU A 147 10.79 10.65 5.18
CA GLU A 147 12.00 10.67 6.01
C GLU A 147 13.08 9.73 5.43
N LYS A 148 12.69 8.52 5.03
CA LYS A 148 13.62 7.57 4.38
C LYS A 148 14.14 8.08 3.04
N ASN A 149 13.30 8.76 2.25
CA ASN A 149 13.73 9.36 1.00
C ASN A 149 14.72 10.51 1.21
N GLU A 150 14.57 11.31 2.26
CA GLU A 150 15.54 12.32 2.66
C GLU A 150 16.86 11.71 3.14
N GLU A 151 16.81 10.62 3.91
CA GLU A 151 17.99 9.86 4.33
C GLU A 151 18.75 9.29 3.11
N ILE A 152 18.03 8.70 2.16
CA ILE A 152 18.60 8.22 0.89
C ILE A 152 19.25 9.37 0.11
N SER A 153 18.59 10.53 0.05
CA SER A 153 19.13 11.71 -0.64
C SER A 153 20.43 12.19 0.02
N LYS A 154 20.48 12.24 1.36
CA LYS A 154 21.69 12.59 2.13
C LYS A 154 22.82 11.59 1.88
N LEU A 155 22.53 10.30 1.93
CA LEU A 155 23.51 9.25 1.61
C LEU A 155 24.02 9.39 0.17
N GLY A 156 23.14 9.67 -0.79
CA GLY A 156 23.52 9.94 -2.18
C GLY A 156 24.51 11.11 -2.32
N THR A 157 24.31 12.22 -1.59
CA THR A 157 25.28 13.32 -1.58
C THR A 157 26.62 12.96 -0.94
N LYS A 158 26.61 12.07 0.05
CA LYS A 158 27.83 11.59 0.69
C LYS A 158 28.60 10.62 -0.21
N ASP A 159 27.90 9.78 -0.95
CA ASP A 159 28.52 8.87 -1.93
C ASP A 159 29.18 9.63 -3.08
N THR A 160 28.57 10.73 -3.57
CA THR A 160 29.20 11.58 -4.59
C THR A 160 30.42 12.32 -4.06
N GLU A 161 30.37 12.84 -2.82
CA GLU A 161 31.52 13.45 -2.14
C GLU A 161 32.66 12.44 -1.96
N LEU A 162 32.35 11.21 -1.51
CA LEU A 162 33.33 10.14 -1.38
C LEU A 162 33.91 9.71 -2.73
N ALA A 163 33.12 9.69 -3.80
CA ALA A 163 33.60 9.40 -5.15
C ALA A 163 34.59 10.49 -5.62
N ALA A 164 34.25 11.76 -5.45
CA ALA A 164 35.13 12.88 -5.80
C ALA A 164 36.46 12.84 -5.01
N LEU A 165 36.41 12.61 -3.70
CA LEU A 165 37.61 12.48 -2.87
C LEU A 165 38.47 11.28 -3.26
N ARG A 166 37.86 10.17 -3.70
CA ARG A 166 38.60 9.01 -4.21
C ARG A 166 39.31 9.33 -5.51
N GLU A 167 38.65 10.05 -6.42
CA GLU A 167 39.24 10.50 -7.67
C GLU A 167 40.42 11.45 -7.44
N GLU A 168 40.28 12.45 -6.55
CA GLU A 168 41.39 13.34 -6.17
C GLU A 168 42.56 12.56 -5.57
N ARG A 169 42.29 11.60 -4.69
CA ARG A 169 43.33 10.74 -4.09
C ARG A 169 44.04 9.92 -5.15
N ASP A 170 43.31 9.34 -6.10
CA ASP A 170 43.89 8.55 -7.19
C ASP A 170 44.70 9.42 -8.15
N HIS A 171 44.23 10.63 -8.45
CA HIS A 171 44.97 11.62 -9.22
C HIS A 171 46.30 11.99 -8.55
N LEU A 172 46.27 12.34 -7.25
CA LEU A 172 47.49 12.66 -6.49
C LEU A 172 48.46 11.48 -6.40
N ARG A 173 47.95 10.25 -6.29
CA ARG A 173 48.81 9.05 -6.33
C ARG A 173 49.49 8.90 -7.68
N GLN A 174 48.76 9.09 -8.77
CA GLN A 174 49.31 9.05 -10.12
C GLN A 174 50.38 10.14 -10.34
N ASP A 175 50.17 11.34 -9.81
CA ASP A 175 51.16 12.42 -9.87
C ASP A 175 52.43 12.09 -9.09
N VAL A 176 52.29 11.53 -7.89
CA VAL A 176 53.43 11.08 -7.08
C VAL A 176 54.19 9.97 -7.81
N ASP A 177 53.48 8.99 -8.36
CA ASP A 177 54.09 7.88 -9.10
C ASP A 177 54.80 8.43 -10.35
N SER A 178 54.14 9.23 -11.19
CA SER A 178 54.77 9.81 -12.38
C SER A 178 56.00 10.66 -12.05
N SER A 179 55.97 11.43 -10.95
CA SER A 179 57.12 12.19 -10.45
C SER A 179 58.26 11.29 -9.97
N ALA A 180 57.96 10.20 -9.28
CA ALA A 180 58.95 9.24 -8.81
C ALA A 180 59.68 8.58 -9.98
N TRP A 181 58.93 8.12 -10.99
CA TRP A 181 59.49 7.54 -12.21
C TRP A 181 60.37 8.55 -12.96
N ALA A 182 59.94 9.82 -13.04
CA ALA A 182 60.75 10.88 -13.65
C ALA A 182 62.08 11.11 -12.90
N LYS A 183 62.07 11.08 -11.56
CA LYS A 183 63.29 11.22 -10.74
C LYS A 183 64.24 10.05 -10.94
N ASP A 184 63.73 8.82 -10.97
CA ASP A 184 64.55 7.63 -11.19
C ASP A 184 65.25 7.65 -12.55
N GLU A 185 64.56 8.09 -13.61
CA GLU A 185 65.18 8.27 -14.92
C GLU A 185 66.26 9.35 -14.93
N ILE A 186 66.06 10.45 -14.19
CA ILE A 186 67.09 11.49 -14.02
C ILE A 186 68.33 10.91 -13.30
N VAL A 187 68.13 10.12 -12.23
CA VAL A 187 69.22 9.48 -11.48
C VAL A 187 69.99 8.50 -12.36
N LYS A 188 69.29 7.62 -13.10
CA LYS A 188 69.93 6.69 -14.04
C LYS A 188 70.76 7.42 -15.09
N LYS A 189 70.21 8.49 -15.68
CA LYS A 189 70.94 9.31 -16.66
C LYS A 189 72.17 9.96 -16.05
N ALA A 190 72.09 10.46 -14.81
CA ALA A 190 73.22 11.02 -14.10
C ALA A 190 74.32 9.98 -13.84
N TRP A 191 73.97 8.75 -13.44
CA TRP A 191 74.91 7.65 -13.29
C TRP A 191 75.61 7.31 -14.60
N THR A 192 74.85 7.14 -15.70
CA THR A 192 75.43 6.86 -17.02
C THR A 192 76.40 7.95 -17.47
N MET A 193 76.06 9.23 -17.28
CA MET A 193 76.94 10.35 -17.61
C MET A 193 78.23 10.33 -16.77
N ARG A 194 78.12 10.07 -15.47
CA ARG A 194 79.27 9.93 -14.58
C ARG A 194 80.16 8.78 -15.03
N ASP A 195 79.58 7.61 -15.31
CA ASP A 195 80.34 6.42 -15.70
C ASP A 195 81.05 6.63 -17.03
N GLN A 196 80.40 7.30 -17.98
CA GLN A 196 81.02 7.69 -19.23
C GLN A 196 82.17 8.69 -19.02
N ALA A 197 82.01 9.67 -18.13
CA ALA A 197 83.07 10.62 -17.80
C ALA A 197 84.26 9.94 -17.12
N VAL A 198 84.00 9.01 -16.19
CA VAL A 198 85.04 8.20 -15.53
C VAL A 198 85.77 7.33 -16.54
N ALA A 199 85.05 6.67 -17.45
CA ALA A 199 85.67 5.87 -18.51
C ALA A 199 86.61 6.71 -19.39
N ARG A 200 86.15 7.90 -19.84
CA ARG A 200 86.99 8.83 -20.62
C ARG A 200 88.22 9.28 -19.83
N LYS A 201 88.05 9.63 -18.56
CA LYS A 201 89.16 10.01 -17.67
C LYS A 201 90.20 8.88 -17.60
N ASN A 202 89.75 7.65 -17.33
CA ASN A 202 90.64 6.50 -17.22
C ASN A 202 91.39 6.23 -18.55
N THR A 203 90.72 6.37 -19.69
CA THR A 203 91.37 6.25 -21.01
C THR A 203 92.49 7.27 -21.17
N VAL A 204 92.22 8.54 -20.87
CA VAL A 204 93.23 9.61 -20.97
C VAL A 204 94.38 9.39 -19.96
N GLU A 205 94.09 8.92 -18.75
CA GLU A 205 95.13 8.58 -17.76
C GLU A 205 96.03 7.44 -18.25
N ILE A 206 95.47 6.42 -18.90
CA ILE A 206 96.24 5.33 -19.51
C ILE A 206 97.13 5.86 -20.65
N GLU A 207 96.59 6.70 -21.53
CA GLU A 207 97.37 7.32 -22.62
C GLU A 207 98.48 8.23 -22.09
N LEU A 208 98.21 8.99 -21.03
CA LEU A 208 99.21 9.82 -20.36
C LEU A 208 100.33 8.97 -19.75
N ALA A 209 100.00 7.82 -19.14
CA ALA A 209 101.00 6.90 -18.62
C ALA A 209 101.89 6.33 -19.75
N LYS A 210 101.30 5.95 -20.88
CA LYS A 210 102.04 5.45 -22.06
C LYS A 210 103.01 6.50 -22.61
N THR A 211 102.53 7.71 -22.86
CA THR A 211 103.37 8.81 -23.38
C THR A 211 104.51 9.18 -22.43
N ARG A 212 104.30 9.10 -21.10
CA ARG A 212 105.38 9.27 -20.12
C ARG A 212 106.45 8.19 -20.23
N ILE A 213 106.05 6.92 -20.40
CA ILE A 213 107.00 5.81 -20.61
C ILE A 213 107.78 6.01 -21.90
N GLU A 214 107.12 6.38 -23.00
CA GLU A 214 107.76 6.67 -24.28
C GLU A 214 108.78 7.81 -24.16
N LEU A 215 108.44 8.90 -23.46
CA LEU A 215 109.36 10.01 -23.20
C LEU A 215 110.59 9.55 -22.42
N MET A 216 110.40 8.77 -21.36
CA MET A 216 111.52 8.20 -20.59
C MET A 216 112.42 7.32 -21.46
N HIS A 217 111.83 6.51 -22.33
CA HIS A 217 112.58 5.67 -23.26
C HIS A 217 113.39 6.48 -24.27
N ILE A 218 112.77 7.48 -24.91
CA ILE A 218 113.46 8.40 -25.84
C ILE A 218 114.58 9.16 -25.14
N ASN A 219 114.36 9.60 -23.89
CA ASN A 219 115.41 10.27 -23.12
C ASN A 219 116.60 9.35 -22.81
N SER A 220 116.35 8.07 -22.49
CA SER A 220 117.43 7.08 -22.33
C SER A 220 118.21 6.90 -23.62
N GLN A 221 117.52 6.71 -24.74
CA GLN A 221 118.15 6.59 -26.06
C GLN A 221 118.98 7.82 -26.42
N LEU A 222 118.50 9.03 -26.11
CA LEU A 222 119.23 10.27 -26.35
C LEU A 222 120.51 10.32 -25.50
N MET A 223 120.44 9.98 -24.22
CA MET A 223 121.59 9.92 -23.33
C MET A 223 122.64 8.91 -23.81
N GLU A 224 122.21 7.72 -24.25
CA GLU A 224 123.07 6.71 -24.84
C GLU A 224 123.76 7.22 -26.12
N ALA A 225 123.03 7.88 -27.02
CA ALA A 225 123.59 8.44 -28.24
C ALA A 225 124.59 9.58 -27.96
N ILE A 226 124.32 10.43 -26.96
CA ILE A 226 125.27 11.45 -26.51
C ILE A 226 126.53 10.79 -25.97
N GLN A 227 126.39 9.78 -25.12
CA GLN A 227 127.52 9.06 -24.54
C GLN A 227 128.40 8.44 -25.63
N GLN A 228 127.79 7.72 -26.59
CA GLN A 228 128.51 7.17 -27.75
C GLN A 228 129.22 8.26 -28.57
N LYS A 229 128.57 9.41 -28.80
CA LYS A 229 129.20 10.54 -29.51
C LYS A 229 130.40 11.10 -28.76
N VAL A 230 130.30 11.25 -27.43
CA VAL A 230 131.41 11.72 -26.58
C VAL A 230 132.58 10.74 -26.64
N GLU A 231 132.32 9.45 -26.50
CA GLU A 231 133.34 8.39 -26.57
C GLU A 231 134.06 8.38 -27.94
N LEU A 232 133.32 8.46 -29.04
CA LEU A 232 133.90 8.53 -30.38
C LEU A 232 134.73 9.81 -30.60
N SER A 233 134.29 10.94 -30.05
CA SER A 233 135.04 12.21 -30.12
C SER A 233 136.36 12.09 -29.36
N GLN A 234 136.33 11.52 -28.14
CA GLN A 234 137.53 11.26 -27.34
C GLN A 234 138.48 10.29 -28.01
N GLN A 235 137.95 9.25 -28.68
CA GLN A 235 138.78 8.36 -29.48
C GLN A 235 139.45 9.14 -30.60
N LEU A 236 138.69 9.89 -31.41
CA LEU A 236 139.22 10.66 -32.55
C LEU A 236 140.33 11.64 -32.14
N ASP A 237 140.18 12.31 -30.99
CA ASP A 237 141.21 13.19 -30.41
C ASP A 237 142.51 12.44 -30.06
N GLN A 238 142.46 11.14 -29.75
CA GLN A 238 143.66 10.32 -29.49
C GLN A 238 144.37 9.88 -30.77
N TRP A 239 143.70 9.92 -31.93
CA TRP A 239 144.29 9.59 -33.23
C TRP A 239 144.91 10.81 -33.94
N GLN A 240 144.62 12.02 -33.47
CA GLN A 240 145.22 13.28 -33.96
C GLN A 240 146.50 13.63 -33.19
#